data_AF-A0A542PVW3-F1
#
_entry.id   AF-A0A542PVW3-F1
#
_cell.length_a   1.000
_cell.length_b   1.000
_cell.length_c   1.000
_cell.angle_alpha   90.00
_cell.angle_beta   90.00
_cell.angle_gamma   90.00
#
_symmetry.space_group_name_H-M   'P 1'
#
loop_
_entity.id
_entity.type
_entity.pdbx_description
1 polymer ?
#
loop_
_entity_poly.entity_id
_entity_poly.type
_entity_poly.pdbx_seq_one_letter_code
_entity_poly.pdbx_strand_id
1 'polypeptide(L)'
;MPETKVKNPFMATKKHKSDITGTEYTFQKVAPRPWLKLMDEWDSKGKTSEKLTEIVLEHIVVEPRLNIDDFEDYAELDEVTMAAFRFQRGK
;
A
#
# COMPACT_ATOMS: atom_id res chain seq x y z
N MET A 1 -6.60 -5.00 36.30
CA MET A 1 -5.66 -4.23 35.46
C MET A 1 -6.02 -4.55 34.01
N PRO A 2 -6.48 -3.61 33.18
CA PRO A 2 -6.76 -3.93 31.79
C PRO A 2 -5.44 -3.96 31.01
N GLU A 3 -5.11 -5.12 30.47
CA GLU A 3 -3.99 -5.32 29.55
C GLU A 3 -4.14 -4.37 28.37
N THR A 4 -3.22 -3.41 28.28
CA THR A 4 -3.15 -2.47 27.16
C THR A 4 -2.67 -3.29 25.96
N LYS A 5 -3.61 -3.73 25.12
CA LYS A 5 -3.30 -4.37 23.84
C LYS A 5 -2.40 -3.42 23.07
N VAL A 6 -1.12 -3.77 22.97
CA VAL A 6 -0.17 -3.16 22.05
C VAL A 6 -0.79 -3.34 20.66
N LYS A 7 -1.41 -2.29 20.13
CA LYS A 7 -1.92 -2.29 18.77
C LYS A 7 -0.69 -2.31 17.86
N ASN A 8 -0.30 -3.52 17.46
CA ASN A 8 0.67 -3.72 16.40
C ASN A 8 0.25 -2.80 15.24
N PRO A 9 1.10 -1.84 14.80
CA PRO A 9 0.71 -0.86 13.79
C PRO A 9 0.41 -1.49 12.43
N PHE A 10 0.80 -2.76 12.25
CA PHE A 10 0.57 -3.59 11.08
C PHE A 10 -0.36 -4.74 11.46
N MET A 11 -1.60 -4.69 10.98
CA MET A 11 -2.68 -5.60 11.40
C MET A 11 -2.68 -6.93 10.63
N ALA A 12 -2.28 -6.93 9.36
CA ALA A 12 -2.27 -8.10 8.51
C ALA A 12 -1.31 -7.90 7.33
N THR A 13 -0.58 -8.96 6.97
CA THR A 13 0.19 -9.02 5.72
C THR A 13 -0.46 -10.01 4.75
N LYS A 14 -0.38 -9.73 3.45
CA LYS A 14 -0.91 -10.60 2.39
C LYS A 14 0.12 -10.70 1.27
N LYS A 15 0.45 -11.92 0.86
CA LYS A 15 1.20 -12.14 -0.38
C LYS A 15 0.27 -12.00 -1.57
N HIS A 16 0.72 -11.27 -2.57
CA HIS A 16 0.05 -11.07 -3.84
C HIS A 16 1.08 -11.34 -4.94
N LYS A 17 0.71 -12.17 -5.90
CA LYS A 17 1.54 -12.41 -7.07
C LYS A 17 0.94 -11.60 -8.21
N SER A 18 1.74 -10.79 -8.90
CA SER A 18 1.28 -10.10 -10.10
C SER A 18 0.98 -11.13 -11.19
N ASP A 19 -0.13 -10.96 -11.88
CA ASP A 19 -0.51 -11.81 -13.01
C ASP A 19 0.22 -11.43 -14.31
N ILE A 20 0.89 -10.26 -14.35
CA ILE A 20 1.63 -9.74 -15.51
C ILE A 20 3.06 -10.29 -15.54
N THR A 21 3.84 -10.05 -14.48
CA THR A 21 5.27 -10.48 -14.42
C THR A 21 5.49 -11.75 -13.63
N GLY A 22 4.50 -12.16 -12.81
CA GLY A 22 4.67 -13.25 -11.86
C GLY A 22 5.47 -12.86 -10.61
N THR A 23 5.79 -11.57 -10.41
CA THR A 23 6.53 -11.08 -9.24
C THR A 23 5.68 -11.24 -7.97
N GLU A 24 6.29 -11.73 -6.89
CA GLU A 24 5.65 -11.83 -5.59
C GLU A 24 5.84 -10.53 -4.80
N TYR A 25 4.71 -9.94 -4.42
CA TYR A 25 4.58 -8.75 -3.58
C TYR A 25 4.00 -9.12 -2.22
N THR A 26 4.49 -8.50 -1.16
CA THR A 26 3.95 -8.56 0.19
C THR A 26 3.27 -7.24 0.51
N PHE A 27 1.96 -7.29 0.71
CA PHE A 27 1.16 -6.16 1.16
C PHE A 27 1.03 -6.16 2.68
N GLN A 28 1.02 -4.99 3.29
CA GLN A 28 0.74 -4.79 4.71
C GLN A 28 -0.40 -3.80 4.90
N LYS A 29 -1.24 -4.03 5.91
CA LYS A 29 -2.23 -3.03 6.31
C LYS A 29 -1.60 -1.94 7.15
N VAL A 30 -1.87 -0.70 6.75
CA VAL A 30 -1.57 0.50 7.52
C VAL A 30 -2.72 0.76 8.50
N ALA A 31 -2.42 1.09 9.75
CA ALA A 31 -3.47 1.44 10.71
C ALA A 31 -4.32 2.64 10.21
N PRO A 32 -5.62 2.74 10.59
CA PRO A 32 -6.51 3.77 10.04
C PRO A 32 -6.04 5.21 10.28
N ARG A 33 -5.46 5.49 11.46
CA ARG A 33 -4.98 6.84 11.81
C ARG A 33 -3.80 7.31 10.93
N PRO A 34 -2.69 6.56 10.79
CA PRO A 34 -1.63 6.95 9.85
C PRO A 34 -2.11 6.97 8.40
N TRP A 35 -2.99 6.04 8.00
CA TRP A 35 -3.57 6.07 6.65
C TRP A 35 -4.35 7.35 6.36
N LEU A 36 -5.21 7.79 7.28
CA LEU A 36 -5.96 9.05 7.14
C LEU A 36 -5.02 10.26 6.99
N LYS A 37 -3.94 10.32 7.77
CA LYS A 37 -2.95 11.39 7.63
C LYS A 37 -2.30 11.43 6.25
N LEU A 38 -1.97 10.27 5.69
CA LEU A 38 -1.39 10.18 4.34
C LEU A 38 -2.40 10.65 3.27
N MET A 39 -3.67 10.28 3.43
CA MET A 39 -4.73 10.72 2.51
C MET A 39 -5.03 12.22 2.63
N ASP A 40 -4.99 12.78 3.84
CA ASP A 40 -5.13 14.22 4.07
C ASP A 40 -3.97 14.99 3.44
N GLU A 41 -2.73 14.48 3.57
CA GLU A 41 -1.55 15.05 2.93
C GLU A 41 -1.68 15.02 1.41
N TRP A 42 -2.11 13.87 0.86
CA TRP A 42 -2.38 13.72 -0.57
C TRP A 42 -3.46 14.69 -1.08
N ASP A 43 -4.55 14.86 -0.34
CA ASP A 43 -5.60 15.84 -0.67
C ASP A 43 -5.04 17.27 -0.69
N SER A 44 -4.26 17.63 0.33
CA SER A 44 -3.69 18.97 0.48
C SER A 44 -2.67 19.36 -0.60
N LYS A 45 -1.95 18.38 -1.17
CA LYS A 45 -0.88 18.59 -2.15
C LYS A 45 -1.35 18.44 -3.61
N GLY A 46 -2.63 18.18 -3.82
CA GLY A 46 -3.22 17.89 -5.13
C GLY A 46 -3.31 16.39 -5.35
N LYS A 47 -4.54 15.91 -5.65
CA LYS A 47 -4.89 14.49 -5.84
C LYS A 47 -4.31 13.90 -7.12
N THR A 48 -2.99 13.80 -7.22
CA THR A 48 -2.33 13.16 -8.36
C THR A 48 -2.31 11.65 -8.18
N SER A 49 -2.50 10.92 -9.27
CA SER A 49 -2.40 9.45 -9.28
C SER A 49 -1.00 9.00 -8.87
N GLU A 50 0.03 9.68 -9.37
CA GLU A 50 1.44 9.45 -9.04
C GLU A 50 1.68 9.44 -7.51
N LYS A 51 1.19 10.46 -6.79
CA LYS A 51 1.41 10.54 -5.35
C LYS A 51 0.64 9.48 -4.57
N LEU A 52 -0.55 9.10 -5.04
CA LEU A 52 -1.29 7.99 -4.43
C LEU A 52 -0.53 6.67 -4.62
N THR A 53 0.00 6.44 -5.81
CA THR A 53 0.80 5.26 -6.13
C THR A 53 2.05 5.19 -5.26
N GLU A 54 2.80 6.29 -5.11
CA GLU A 54 3.94 6.35 -4.18
C GLU A 54 3.55 5.97 -2.75
N ILE A 55 2.47 6.57 -2.22
CA ILE A 55 1.99 6.30 -0.85
C ILE A 55 1.65 4.81 -0.68
N VAL A 56 1.00 4.21 -1.67
CA VAL A 56 0.61 2.80 -1.65
C VAL A 56 1.84 1.90 -1.70
N LEU A 57 2.77 2.15 -2.63
CA LEU A 57 4.00 1.38 -2.73
C LEU A 57 4.83 1.51 -1.44
N GLU A 58 5.01 2.71 -0.90
CA GLU A 58 5.86 2.94 0.26
C GLU A 58 5.29 2.36 1.57
N HIS A 59 3.98 2.45 1.77
CA HIS A 59 3.36 2.12 3.05
C HIS A 59 2.57 0.80 3.05
N ILE A 60 2.10 0.33 1.90
CA ILE A 60 1.35 -0.93 1.77
C ILE A 60 2.23 -2.02 1.16
N VAL A 61 3.02 -1.75 0.11
CA VAL A 61 3.88 -2.76 -0.52
C VAL A 61 5.24 -2.80 0.19
N VAL A 62 5.45 -3.78 1.06
CA VAL A 62 6.69 -3.84 1.86
C VAL A 62 7.81 -4.64 1.22
N GLU A 63 7.47 -5.61 0.40
CA GLU A 63 8.45 -6.46 -0.28
C GLU A 63 7.95 -6.84 -1.67
N PRO A 64 8.79 -6.79 -2.71
CA PRO A 64 9.98 -5.95 -2.78
C PRO A 64 9.60 -4.47 -2.57
N ARG A 65 10.51 -3.71 -1.96
CA ARG A 65 10.31 -2.26 -1.77
C ARG A 65 10.68 -1.56 -3.07
N LEU A 66 9.68 -1.40 -3.94
CA LEU A 66 9.81 -0.79 -5.26
C LEU A 66 9.27 0.65 -5.27
N ASN A 67 9.81 1.44 -6.19
CA ASN A 67 9.31 2.74 -6.59
C ASN A 67 8.61 2.65 -7.95
N ILE A 68 7.95 3.72 -8.39
CA ILE A 68 7.26 3.78 -9.69
C ILE A 68 8.22 3.46 -10.86
N ASP A 69 9.46 3.95 -10.79
CA ASP A 69 10.47 3.76 -11.84
C ASP A 69 10.99 2.31 -11.95
N ASP A 70 10.76 1.48 -10.94
CA ASP A 70 11.17 0.06 -10.97
C ASP A 70 10.20 -0.81 -11.78
N PHE A 71 9.04 -0.27 -12.17
CA PHE A 71 8.06 -0.96 -12.99
C PHE A 71 8.31 -0.64 -14.47
N GLU A 72 8.59 -1.68 -15.27
CA GLU A 72 8.73 -1.54 -16.73
C GLU A 72 7.39 -1.38 -17.44
N ASP A 73 6.30 -1.92 -16.85
CA ASP A 73 4.95 -1.86 -17.40
C ASP A 73 4.00 -1.10 -16.45
N TYR A 74 3.34 -0.07 -16.99
CA TYR A 74 2.30 0.67 -16.27
C TYR A 74 1.12 -0.22 -15.88
N ALA A 75 0.79 -1.24 -16.67
CA ALA A 75 -0.30 -2.15 -16.35
C ALA A 75 -0.02 -2.94 -15.07
N GLU A 76 1.23 -3.36 -14.85
CA GLU A 76 1.64 -4.03 -13.61
C GLU A 76 1.58 -3.08 -12.42
N LEU A 77 2.11 -1.86 -12.60
CA LEU A 77 2.06 -0.83 -11.56
C LEU A 77 0.62 -0.57 -11.11
N ASP A 78 -0.31 -0.39 -12.06
CA ASP A 78 -1.73 -0.14 -11.76
C ASP A 78 -2.37 -1.35 -11.08
N GLU A 79 -2.10 -2.58 -11.55
CA GLU A 79 -2.60 -3.81 -10.94
C GLU A 79 -2.19 -3.94 -9.47
N VAL A 80 -0.87 -3.87 -9.21
CA VAL A 80 -0.29 -4.05 -7.88
C VAL A 80 -0.79 -2.93 -6.94
N THR A 81 -0.81 -1.69 -7.41
CA THR A 81 -1.28 -0.53 -6.64
C THR A 81 -2.77 -0.66 -6.30
N MET A 82 -3.61 -1.03 -7.26
CA MET A 82 -5.04 -1.23 -7.03
C MET A 82 -5.31 -2.40 -6.09
N ALA A 83 -4.56 -3.50 -6.23
CA ALA A 83 -4.67 -4.66 -5.35
C ALA A 83 -4.28 -4.31 -3.90
N ALA A 84 -3.17 -3.60 -3.73
CA ALA A 84 -2.69 -3.09 -2.44
C ALA A 84 -3.70 -2.12 -1.80
N PHE A 85 -4.23 -1.18 -2.59
CA PHE A 85 -5.23 -0.22 -2.12
C PHE A 85 -6.55 -0.88 -1.71
N ARG A 86 -7.02 -1.89 -2.46
CA ARG A 86 -8.20 -2.70 -2.09
C ARG A 86 -7.96 -3.45 -0.79
N PHE A 87 -6.78 -4.08 -0.65
CA PHE A 87 -6.38 -4.78 0.56
C PHE A 87 -6.42 -3.85 1.78
N GLN A 88 -5.90 -2.62 1.66
CA GLN A 88 -5.96 -1.60 2.72
C GLN A 88 -7.39 -1.27 3.14
N ARG A 89 -8.32 -1.15 2.18
CA ARG A 89 -9.75 -0.89 2.42
C ARG A 89 -10.54 -2.11 2.90
N GLY A 90 -9.91 -3.29 2.98
CA GLY A 90 -10.55 -4.54 3.36
C GLY A 90 -11.48 -5.12 2.28
N LYS A 91 -11.22 -4.79 1.01
CA LYS A 91 -11.89 -5.35 -0.15
C LYS A 91 -11.05 -6.42 -0.82
#